data_AF-A0A4R9B641-F1
#
_entry.id   AF-A0A4R9B641-F1
#
_cell.length_a   1.000
_cell.length_b   1.000
_cell.length_c   1.000
_cell.angle_alpha   90.00
_cell.angle_beta   90.00
_cell.angle_gamma   90.00
#
_symmetry.space_group_name_H-M   'P 1'
#
loop_
_entity.id
_entity.type
_entity.pdbx_description
1 polymer ?
#
loop_
_entity_poly.entity_id
_entity_poly.type
_entity_poly.pdbx_seq_one_letter_code
_entity_poly.pdbx_strand_id
1 'polypeptide(L)'
;MKKLIAPLVLVAALALTGCGGTDTVPASTAPAASAAAKPVEEAPKAPDLTGDWKQSNSLSETDFMTATIADGIISVDWELGSEDITAVYWVGTFEAPPATTETHTWSSQRDVAATDAALLASTDATKDFTYKDGLISFAVSIQGDSATVELKNQP
;
A
#
# COMPACT_ATOMS: atom_id res chain seq x y z
N MET A 1 34.68 -4.91 10.49
CA MET A 1 35.59 -4.42 11.58
C MET A 1 35.33 -2.92 11.73
N LYS A 2 34.57 -2.44 12.70
CA LYS A 2 34.95 -2.26 14.12
C LYS A 2 33.69 -2.40 15.01
N LYS A 3 33.89 -2.97 16.20
CA LYS A 3 32.92 -3.29 17.25
C LYS A 3 32.57 -2.06 18.10
N LEU A 4 31.47 -2.14 18.88
CA LEU A 4 31.21 -1.66 20.27
C LEU A 4 29.67 -1.79 20.49
N ILE A 5 29.06 -2.73 21.25
CA ILE A 5 29.09 -3.04 22.71
C ILE A 5 28.71 -1.78 23.55
N ALA A 6 27.69 -1.69 24.41
CA ALA A 6 26.58 -2.54 24.88
C ALA A 6 25.56 -1.65 25.70
N PRO A 7 24.90 -2.09 26.79
CA PRO A 7 23.43 -2.18 26.91
C PRO A 7 22.82 -1.22 27.96
N LEU A 8 21.49 -1.08 27.99
CA LEU A 8 20.79 -0.57 29.19
C LEU A 8 19.57 -1.45 29.50
N VAL A 9 19.72 -2.23 30.56
CA VAL A 9 18.66 -2.95 31.26
C VAL A 9 18.02 -1.96 32.25
N LEU A 10 16.69 -1.86 32.26
CA LEU A 10 15.97 -1.50 33.48
C LEU A 10 14.68 -2.31 33.59
N VAL A 11 14.67 -3.18 34.58
CA VAL A 11 13.52 -3.96 35.06
C VAL A 11 12.69 -3.07 35.99
N ALA A 12 11.37 -3.10 35.86
CA ALA A 12 10.47 -2.86 36.99
C ALA A 12 9.12 -3.56 36.74
N ALA A 13 8.94 -4.69 37.44
CA ALA A 13 7.64 -5.30 37.66
C ALA A 13 6.88 -4.49 38.72
N LEU A 14 5.57 -4.31 38.53
CA LEU A 14 4.64 -3.90 39.58
C LEU A 14 3.42 -4.83 39.54
N ALA A 15 3.09 -5.30 40.74
CA ALA A 15 2.21 -6.41 41.03
C ALA A 15 0.73 -6.02 41.18
N LEU A 16 -0.07 -7.08 41.23
CA LEU A 16 -1.47 -7.25 41.62
C LEU A 16 -2.04 -6.24 42.63
N THR A 17 -3.31 -5.88 42.47
CA THR A 17 -4.43 -6.24 43.39
C THR A 17 -5.67 -5.37 43.09
N GLY A 18 -6.84 -5.99 43.03
CA GLY A 18 -8.13 -5.31 42.90
C GLY A 18 -9.25 -6.29 43.25
N CYS A 19 -9.49 -6.45 44.54
CA CYS A 19 -10.59 -7.24 45.10
C CYS A 19 -11.54 -6.28 45.81
N GLY A 20 -12.85 -6.39 45.56
CA GLY A 20 -13.85 -5.63 46.30
C GLY A 20 -15.27 -5.98 45.88
N GLY A 21 -16.02 -6.64 46.78
CA GLY A 21 -17.48 -6.79 46.68
C GLY A 21 -18.00 -8.18 47.04
N THR A 22 -18.00 -8.52 48.32
CA THR A 22 -18.78 -9.62 48.90
C THR A 22 -20.25 -9.21 49.05
N ASP A 23 -21.17 -10.01 48.53
CA ASP A 23 -22.50 -10.23 49.14
C ASP A 23 -22.92 -11.69 48.94
N THR A 24 -23.32 -12.33 50.03
CA THR A 24 -23.54 -13.77 50.16
C THR A 24 -25.04 -14.12 50.06
N VAL A 25 -25.41 -14.91 49.04
CA VAL A 25 -26.22 -16.19 49.07
C VAL A 25 -27.73 -16.08 49.43
N PRO A 26 -28.69 -16.79 48.75
CA PRO A 26 -28.67 -18.24 48.52
C PRO A 26 -29.12 -18.83 47.17
N ALA A 27 -28.88 -20.14 47.07
CA ALA A 27 -28.94 -21.05 45.93
C ALA A 27 -30.30 -21.27 45.26
N SER A 28 -30.28 -21.50 43.93
CA SER A 28 -31.00 -22.61 43.28
C SER A 28 -30.56 -22.83 41.80
N THR A 29 -30.05 -24.03 41.52
CA THR A 29 -30.22 -24.91 40.34
C THR A 29 -30.47 -24.32 38.93
N ALA A 30 -29.46 -24.40 38.03
CA ALA A 30 -29.52 -24.89 36.62
C ALA A 30 -28.23 -24.51 35.85
N PRO A 31 -27.74 -25.34 34.91
CA PRO A 31 -26.46 -25.11 34.23
C PRO A 31 -26.61 -24.03 33.15
N ALA A 32 -26.07 -22.84 33.40
CA ALA A 32 -25.92 -21.83 32.37
C ALA A 32 -24.78 -22.26 31.44
N ALA A 33 -25.18 -22.69 30.24
CA ALA A 33 -24.30 -23.03 29.14
C ALA A 33 -23.23 -21.95 28.96
N SER A 34 -21.97 -22.40 28.96
CA SER A 34 -20.85 -21.62 28.45
C SER A 34 -21.13 -21.34 26.98
N ALA A 35 -21.72 -20.18 26.69
CA ALA A 35 -21.78 -19.66 25.34
C ALA A 35 -20.34 -19.29 24.95
N ALA A 36 -19.61 -20.28 24.43
CA ALA A 36 -18.39 -20.05 23.70
C ALA A 36 -18.71 -19.03 22.60
N ALA A 37 -18.22 -17.81 22.77
CA ALA A 37 -18.25 -16.80 21.73
C ALA A 37 -17.59 -17.41 20.50
N LYS A 38 -18.39 -17.63 19.44
CA LYS A 38 -17.84 -18.04 18.14
C LYS A 38 -16.85 -16.96 17.71
N PRO A 39 -15.64 -17.32 17.23
CA PRO A 39 -14.75 -16.37 16.59
C PRO A 39 -15.53 -15.65 15.49
N VAL A 40 -15.59 -14.32 15.56
CA VAL A 40 -16.07 -13.51 14.45
C VAL A 40 -15.03 -13.68 13.37
N GLU A 41 -15.42 -14.35 12.28
CA GLU A 41 -14.60 -14.47 11.08
C GLU A 41 -14.36 -13.06 10.54
N GLU A 42 -13.10 -12.62 10.58
CA GLU A 42 -12.69 -11.31 10.10
C GLU A 42 -13.02 -11.23 8.61
N ALA A 43 -13.93 -10.33 8.24
CA ALA A 43 -14.33 -10.15 6.86
C ALA A 43 -13.07 -9.81 6.02
N PRO A 44 -12.90 -10.42 4.84
CA PRO A 44 -11.73 -10.19 4.01
C PRO A 44 -11.55 -8.70 3.70
N LYS A 45 -10.38 -8.16 4.07
CA LYS A 45 -10.01 -6.75 3.87
C LYS A 45 -9.53 -6.52 2.44
N ALA A 46 -9.93 -5.41 1.83
CA ALA A 46 -9.41 -4.98 0.53
C ALA A 46 -7.88 -4.73 0.61
N PRO A 47 -7.12 -5.01 -0.46
CA PRO A 47 -5.72 -4.62 -0.50
C PRO A 47 -5.60 -3.10 -0.43
N ASP A 48 -4.73 -2.60 0.45
CA ASP A 48 -4.38 -1.18 0.50
C ASP A 48 -3.23 -0.94 -0.48
N LEU A 49 -3.47 -0.07 -1.47
CA LEU A 49 -2.49 0.26 -2.51
C LEU A 49 -1.78 1.60 -2.25
N THR A 50 -2.13 2.29 -1.15
CA THR A 50 -1.48 3.54 -0.74
C THR A 50 0.01 3.30 -0.46
N GLY A 51 0.86 4.22 -0.89
CA GLY A 51 2.30 4.18 -0.65
C GLY A 51 3.12 4.39 -1.90
N ASP A 52 4.41 4.08 -1.78
CA ASP A 52 5.40 4.28 -2.82
C ASP A 52 5.68 2.97 -3.56
N TRP A 53 5.85 3.07 -4.86
CA TRP A 53 5.98 1.94 -5.76
C TRP A 53 7.20 2.16 -6.65
N LYS A 54 7.90 1.07 -6.97
CA LYS A 54 9.06 1.10 -7.86
C LYS A 54 8.93 0.04 -8.93
N GLN A 55 9.32 0.37 -10.15
CA GLN A 55 9.36 -0.57 -11.26
C GLN A 55 10.24 -1.79 -10.94
N SER A 56 9.64 -2.98 -11.00
CA SER A 56 10.31 -4.25 -10.74
C SER A 56 10.86 -4.93 -11.99
N ASN A 57 10.35 -4.57 -13.16
CA ASN A 57 10.74 -5.15 -14.45
C ASN A 57 11.66 -4.24 -15.28
N SER A 58 12.34 -3.27 -14.66
CA SER A 58 13.34 -2.45 -15.36
C SER A 58 14.58 -3.28 -15.71
N LEU A 59 15.20 -2.98 -16.85
CA LEU A 59 16.50 -3.52 -17.24
C LEU A 59 17.66 -2.63 -16.79
N SER A 60 17.38 -1.45 -16.22
CA SER A 60 18.36 -0.50 -15.68
C SER A 60 18.18 -0.37 -14.16
N GLU A 61 19.32 -0.25 -13.46
CA GLU A 61 19.32 0.02 -12.01
C GLU A 61 19.06 1.50 -11.69
N THR A 62 19.37 2.38 -12.65
CA THR A 62 19.34 3.84 -12.49
C THR A 62 18.19 4.49 -13.25
N ASP A 63 17.69 3.85 -14.31
CA ASP A 63 16.60 4.37 -15.12
C ASP A 63 15.38 3.46 -14.95
N PHE A 64 14.36 3.96 -14.27
CA PHE A 64 13.17 3.19 -13.92
C PHE A 64 12.01 4.13 -13.62
N MET A 65 10.83 3.57 -13.45
CA MET A 65 9.66 4.35 -13.03
C MET A 65 9.35 4.15 -11.55
N THR A 66 8.89 5.22 -10.92
CA THR A 66 8.34 5.23 -9.55
C THR A 66 6.89 5.67 -9.61
N ALA A 67 6.13 5.32 -8.58
CA ALA A 67 4.81 5.90 -8.40
C ALA A 67 4.49 6.10 -6.92
N THR A 68 3.67 7.09 -6.63
CA THR A 68 3.09 7.30 -5.30
C THR A 68 1.57 7.31 -5.43
N ILE A 69 0.90 6.52 -4.59
CA ILE A 69 -0.55 6.52 -4.45
C ILE A 69 -0.91 7.14 -3.10
N ALA A 70 -1.59 8.27 -3.14
CA ALA A 70 -2.07 8.99 -1.97
C ALA A 70 -3.29 9.84 -2.32
N ASP A 71 -4.20 10.04 -1.37
CA ASP A 71 -5.33 10.97 -1.49
C ASP A 71 -6.20 10.80 -2.76
N GLY A 72 -6.37 9.55 -3.23
CA GLY A 72 -7.14 9.25 -4.44
C GLY A 72 -6.45 9.65 -5.74
N ILE A 73 -5.13 9.85 -5.70
CA ILE A 73 -4.27 10.17 -6.84
C ILE A 73 -3.18 9.12 -6.99
N ILE A 74 -2.83 8.79 -8.23
CA ILE A 74 -1.60 8.09 -8.59
C ILE A 74 -0.71 9.06 -9.37
N SER A 75 0.50 9.28 -8.87
CA SER A 75 1.57 10.01 -9.56
C SER A 75 2.63 9.01 -10.00
N VAL A 76 3.11 9.10 -11.24
CA VAL A 76 4.13 8.22 -11.82
C VAL A 76 5.21 9.09 -12.44
N ASP A 77 6.45 8.84 -12.07
CA ASP A 77 7.62 9.56 -12.54
C ASP A 77 8.60 8.63 -13.23
N TRP A 78 9.35 9.20 -14.17
CA TRP A 78 10.61 8.66 -14.66
C TRP A 78 11.73 9.08 -13.70
N GLU A 79 12.49 8.11 -13.21
CA GLU A 79 13.82 8.35 -12.66
C GLU A 79 14.82 8.10 -13.77
N LEU A 80 15.55 9.14 -14.18
CA LEU A 80 16.60 9.10 -15.19
C LEU A 80 17.95 9.31 -14.48
N GLY A 81 18.39 8.28 -13.76
CA GLY A 81 19.53 8.37 -12.85
C GLY A 81 20.86 8.62 -13.55
N SER A 82 20.97 8.35 -14.85
CA SER A 82 22.15 8.76 -15.65
C SER A 82 22.28 10.29 -15.80
N GLU A 83 21.18 11.02 -15.65
CA GLU A 83 21.10 12.49 -15.78
C GLU A 83 20.77 13.19 -14.45
N ASP A 84 20.50 12.44 -13.37
CA ASP A 84 19.99 12.93 -12.09
C ASP A 84 18.70 13.76 -12.27
N ILE A 85 17.80 13.25 -13.13
CA ILE A 85 16.54 13.89 -13.50
C ILE A 85 15.37 13.00 -13.07
N THR A 86 14.41 13.59 -12.37
CA THR A 86 13.07 13.03 -12.21
C THR A 86 12.11 13.78 -13.14
N ALA A 87 11.31 13.07 -13.93
CA ALA A 87 10.38 13.67 -14.87
C ALA A 87 8.99 13.04 -14.79
N VAL A 88 7.95 13.88 -14.70
CA VAL A 88 6.57 13.40 -14.61
C VAL A 88 6.17 12.62 -15.85
N TYR A 89 5.65 11.40 -15.65
CA TYR A 89 5.00 10.59 -16.68
C TYR A 89 3.48 10.69 -16.60
N TRP A 90 2.91 10.58 -15.40
CA TRP A 90 1.47 10.56 -15.20
C TRP A 90 1.11 11.16 -13.85
N VAL A 91 0.03 11.94 -13.81
CA VAL A 91 -0.68 12.28 -12.58
C VAL A 91 -2.15 12.13 -12.91
N GLY A 92 -2.88 11.37 -12.09
CA GLY A 92 -4.30 11.16 -12.35
C GLY A 92 -5.03 10.47 -11.20
N THR A 93 -6.34 10.27 -11.40
CA THR A 93 -7.20 9.68 -10.37
C THR A 93 -6.82 8.23 -10.07
N PHE A 94 -7.00 7.84 -8.81
CA PHE A 94 -6.86 6.48 -8.33
C PHE A 94 -8.19 6.02 -7.73
N GLU A 95 -8.61 4.82 -8.10
CA GLU A 95 -9.78 4.15 -7.53
C GLU A 95 -9.34 2.92 -6.74
N ALA A 96 -9.62 2.92 -5.44
CA ALA A 96 -9.24 1.82 -4.56
C ALA A 96 -9.97 0.51 -4.93
N PRO A 97 -9.32 -0.65 -4.78
CA PRO A 97 -9.94 -1.94 -5.04
C PRO A 97 -11.11 -2.20 -4.08
N PRO A 98 -12.21 -2.82 -4.55
CA PRO A 98 -13.25 -3.28 -3.65
C PRO A 98 -12.74 -4.42 -2.75
N ALA A 99 -13.45 -4.68 -1.65
CA ALA A 99 -13.14 -5.84 -0.80
C ALA A 99 -13.21 -7.13 -1.62
N THR A 100 -12.31 -8.09 -1.36
CA THR A 100 -12.23 -9.43 -1.98
C THR A 100 -11.72 -9.51 -3.44
N THR A 101 -10.98 -8.53 -3.93
CA THR A 101 -10.50 -8.53 -5.32
C THR A 101 -9.08 -9.10 -5.46
N GLU A 102 -8.95 -10.23 -6.20
CA GLU A 102 -7.64 -10.78 -6.61
C GLU A 102 -6.99 -9.97 -7.75
N THR A 103 -7.79 -9.36 -8.63
CA THR A 103 -7.34 -8.52 -9.75
C THR A 103 -8.25 -7.30 -9.87
N HIS A 104 -7.67 -6.11 -9.74
CA HIS A 104 -8.39 -4.84 -9.81
C HIS A 104 -7.88 -4.01 -10.99
N THR A 105 -8.79 -3.40 -11.74
CA THR A 105 -8.45 -2.52 -12.86
C THR A 105 -9.19 -1.21 -12.68
N TRP A 106 -8.51 -0.09 -12.91
CA TRP A 106 -9.12 1.23 -12.91
C TRP A 106 -8.61 2.06 -14.09
N SER A 107 -9.47 2.93 -14.61
CA SER A 107 -9.09 3.92 -15.62
C SER A 107 -8.84 5.24 -14.91
N SER A 108 -7.57 5.62 -14.81
CA SER A 108 -7.14 6.87 -14.21
C SER A 108 -7.43 8.03 -15.15
N GLN A 109 -8.09 9.07 -14.65
CA GLN A 109 -8.32 10.31 -15.38
C GLN A 109 -7.12 11.23 -15.20
N ARG A 110 -6.56 11.75 -16.30
CA ARG A 110 -5.40 12.63 -16.30
C ARG A 110 -5.67 13.95 -15.57
N ASP A 111 -4.74 14.36 -14.71
CA ASP A 111 -4.62 15.74 -14.25
C ASP A 111 -3.84 16.55 -15.30
N VAL A 112 -4.58 17.30 -16.12
CA VAL A 112 -4.04 18.11 -17.20
C VAL A 112 -3.13 19.21 -16.67
N ALA A 113 -3.48 19.87 -15.56
CA ALA A 113 -2.71 20.97 -15.02
C ALA A 113 -1.35 20.50 -14.49
N ALA A 114 -1.29 19.29 -13.93
CA ALA A 114 -0.05 18.70 -13.43
C ALA A 114 0.88 18.17 -14.53
N THR A 115 0.36 17.92 -15.74
CA THR A 115 1.11 17.17 -16.78
C THR A 115 1.32 17.94 -18.08
N ASP A 116 0.56 19.00 -18.38
CA ASP A 116 0.64 19.72 -19.67
C ASP A 116 2.02 20.34 -19.96
N ALA A 117 2.76 20.75 -18.93
CA ALA A 117 4.10 21.31 -19.07
C ALA A 117 5.21 20.26 -18.96
N ALA A 118 4.89 19.00 -18.63
CA ALA A 118 5.86 17.94 -18.41
C ALA A 118 6.18 17.24 -19.74
N LEU A 119 7.41 17.45 -20.24
CA LEU A 119 7.83 17.01 -21.57
C LEU A 119 7.71 15.49 -21.79
N LEU A 120 7.89 14.69 -20.75
CA LEU A 120 7.85 13.22 -20.80
C LEU A 120 6.53 12.64 -20.27
N ALA A 121 5.54 13.49 -20.00
CA ALA A 121 4.22 13.03 -19.57
C ALA A 121 3.43 12.43 -20.73
N SER A 122 2.67 11.38 -20.43
CA SER A 122 1.67 10.88 -21.36
C SER A 122 0.59 11.94 -21.58
N THR A 123 0.25 12.18 -22.85
CA THR A 123 -0.79 13.14 -23.24
C THR A 123 -2.19 12.53 -23.29
N ASP A 124 -2.31 11.22 -23.01
CA ASP A 124 -3.57 10.50 -23.06
C ASP A 124 -4.57 11.05 -22.05
N ALA A 125 -5.85 11.09 -22.39
CA ALA A 125 -6.88 11.57 -21.45
C ALA A 125 -7.05 10.63 -20.24
N THR A 126 -6.80 9.34 -20.46
CA THR A 126 -6.93 8.30 -19.44
C THR A 126 -5.79 7.30 -19.53
N LYS A 127 -5.55 6.58 -18.43
CA LYS A 127 -4.59 5.47 -18.39
C LYS A 127 -5.15 4.34 -17.55
N ASP A 128 -5.15 3.15 -18.12
CA ASP A 128 -5.59 1.96 -17.43
C ASP A 128 -4.45 1.36 -16.61
N PHE A 129 -4.75 1.06 -15.35
CA PHE A 129 -3.87 0.37 -14.43
C PHE A 129 -4.51 -0.93 -13.97
N THR A 130 -3.70 -1.96 -13.77
CA THR A 130 -4.15 -3.24 -13.21
C THR A 130 -3.32 -3.62 -12.02
N TYR A 131 -3.96 -3.81 -10.87
CA TYR A 131 -3.36 -4.43 -9.70
C TYR A 131 -3.65 -5.94 -9.69
N LYS A 132 -2.60 -6.75 -9.63
CA LYS A 132 -2.68 -8.22 -9.53
C LYS A 132 -1.40 -8.76 -8.89
N ASP A 133 -1.54 -9.76 -8.01
CA ASP A 133 -0.40 -10.48 -7.41
C ASP A 133 0.63 -9.56 -6.73
N GLY A 134 0.17 -8.44 -6.13
CA GLY A 134 1.04 -7.47 -5.46
C GLY A 134 1.77 -6.50 -6.41
N LEU A 135 1.42 -6.49 -7.70
CA LEU A 135 2.01 -5.63 -8.72
C LEU A 135 0.95 -4.70 -9.32
N ILE A 136 1.34 -3.47 -9.62
CA ILE A 136 0.56 -2.55 -10.47
C ILE A 136 1.19 -2.56 -11.86
N SER A 137 0.40 -2.79 -12.90
CA SER A 137 0.88 -2.76 -14.29
C SER A 137 0.12 -1.76 -15.13
N PHE A 138 0.82 -1.13 -16.08
CA PHE A 138 0.27 -0.20 -17.07
C PHE A 138 1.17 -0.15 -18.30
N ALA A 139 0.59 0.28 -19.43
CA ALA A 139 1.33 0.50 -20.67
C ALA A 139 1.98 1.89 -20.70
N VAL A 140 3.19 1.93 -21.24
CA VAL A 140 3.95 3.15 -21.52
C VAL A 140 4.33 3.16 -22.97
N SER A 141 4.09 4.30 -23.63
CA SER A 141 4.45 4.51 -25.03
C SER A 141 5.28 5.77 -25.18
N ILE A 142 6.47 5.65 -25.79
CA ILE A 142 7.36 6.77 -26.09
C ILE A 142 7.79 6.65 -27.54
N GLN A 143 7.57 7.70 -28.34
CA GLN A 143 8.05 7.79 -29.73
C GLN A 143 7.68 6.61 -30.64
N GLY A 144 6.55 5.94 -30.38
CA GLY A 144 6.06 4.81 -31.18
C GLY A 144 6.42 3.43 -30.65
N ASP A 145 7.33 3.34 -29.68
CA ASP A 145 7.61 2.10 -28.96
C ASP A 145 6.70 2.00 -27.73
N SER A 146 6.32 0.79 -27.34
CA SER A 146 5.47 0.54 -26.16
C SER A 146 6.00 -0.60 -25.31
N ALA A 147 5.88 -0.46 -24.00
CA ALA A 147 6.25 -1.47 -23.01
C ALA A 147 5.23 -1.53 -21.88
N THR A 148 5.15 -2.68 -21.22
CA THR A 148 4.41 -2.83 -19.96
C THR A 148 5.35 -2.58 -18.79
N VAL A 149 4.97 -1.65 -17.93
CA VAL A 149 5.64 -1.40 -16.66
C VAL A 149 4.96 -2.21 -15.57
N GLU A 150 5.74 -2.83 -14.69
CA GLU A 150 5.26 -3.49 -13.48
C GLU A 150 5.90 -2.81 -12.28
N LEU A 151 5.08 -2.29 -11.38
CA LEU A 151 5.50 -1.66 -10.14
C LEU A 151 5.25 -2.58 -8.96
N LYS A 152 6.19 -2.60 -8.02
CA LYS A 152 6.08 -3.29 -6.74
C LYS A 152 6.10 -2.29 -5.60
N ASN A 153 5.21 -2.49 -4.63
CA ASN A 153 5.13 -1.64 -3.44
C ASN A 153 6.45 -1.67 -2.66
N GLN A 154 6.85 -0.51 -2.14
CA GLN A 154 8.03 -0.32 -1.31
C GLN A 154 7.60 -0.32 0.17
N PRO A 155 8.18 -1.17 1.02
CA PRO A 155 7.85 -1.26 2.44
C PRO A 155 8.42 -0.13 3.29
#